data_AF-A0A7X2LPP3-F1
#
_entry.id   AF-A0A7X2LPP3-F1
#
_cell.length_a   1.000
_cell.length_b   1.000
_cell.length_c   1.000
_cell.angle_alpha   90.00
_cell.angle_beta   90.00
_cell.angle_gamma   90.00
#
_symmetry.space_group_name_H-M   'P 1'
#
loop_
_entity.id
_entity.type
_entity.pdbx_description
1 polymer ?
#
loop_
_entity_poly.entity_id
_entity_poly.type
_entity_poly.pdbx_seq_one_letter_code
_entity_poly.pdbx_strand_id
1 'polypeptide(L)'
;MKWGRLIDFPDEPLPRGTLLKFPAKYPFESIVVLMVCEQIGEKDKWLHGLVTITGHKAGINPLQLLPAESSYSRGSAALSRTWLVENWEHWCYPDCDVRDVLTRSPLAAEEL
;
A
#
# COMPACT_ATOMS: atom_id res chain seq x y z
N MET A 1 -6.43 6.71 15.48
CA MET A 1 -7.39 5.80 14.79
C MET A 1 -6.92 4.34 14.88
N LYS A 2 -7.75 3.34 14.61
CA LYS A 2 -7.41 1.91 14.82
C LYS A 2 -6.99 1.24 13.50
N TRP A 3 -5.95 0.42 13.58
CA TRP A 3 -5.61 -0.54 12.51
C TRP A 3 -6.75 -1.57 12.37
N GLY A 4 -7.10 -1.91 11.14
CA GLY A 4 -8.00 -3.02 10.83
C GLY A 4 -7.31 -3.97 9.83
N ARG A 5 -7.81 -5.19 9.66
CA ARG A 5 -7.24 -6.08 8.64
C ARG A 5 -7.64 -5.56 7.26
N LEU A 6 -6.70 -5.54 6.31
CA LEU A 6 -6.95 -5.14 4.93
C LEU A 6 -8.10 -5.93 4.32
N ILE A 7 -8.29 -7.17 4.75
CA ILE A 7 -9.32 -8.06 4.23
C ILE A 7 -10.74 -7.81 4.70
N ASP A 8 -10.93 -7.03 5.76
CA ASP A 8 -12.23 -6.85 6.40
C ASP A 8 -13.06 -5.72 5.78
N PHE A 9 -12.49 -4.97 4.82
CA PHE A 9 -13.10 -3.78 4.22
C PHE A 9 -13.31 -3.99 2.70
N PRO A 10 -14.30 -4.80 2.27
CA PRO A 10 -14.54 -5.07 0.85
C PRO A 10 -14.99 -3.79 0.11
N ASP A 11 -14.51 -3.63 -1.14
CA ASP A 11 -14.83 -2.52 -2.04
C ASP A 11 -14.52 -1.10 -1.56
N GLU A 12 -13.67 -0.94 -0.55
CA GLU A 12 -13.18 0.38 -0.14
C GLU A 12 -11.99 0.85 -1.01
N PRO A 13 -12.01 2.10 -1.52
CA PRO A 13 -10.85 2.69 -2.16
C PRO A 13 -9.75 2.97 -1.12
N LEU A 14 -8.50 2.73 -1.49
CA LEU A 14 -7.33 3.08 -0.69
C LEU A 14 -6.73 4.40 -1.22
N PRO A 15 -7.06 5.56 -0.63
CA PRO A 15 -6.51 6.84 -1.07
C PRO A 15 -5.02 6.94 -0.77
N ARG A 16 -4.33 7.90 -1.40
CA ARG A 16 -2.95 8.27 -1.06
C ARG A 16 -2.80 8.51 0.45
N GLY A 17 -1.66 8.11 1.00
CA GLY A 17 -1.36 8.16 2.43
C GLY A 17 -1.91 6.98 3.23
N THR A 18 -2.74 6.10 2.65
CA THR A 18 -3.16 4.86 3.32
C THR A 18 -1.93 4.04 3.70
N LEU A 19 -1.93 3.51 4.92
CA LEU A 19 -0.82 2.74 5.46
C LEU A 19 -1.14 1.26 5.51
N LEU A 20 -0.18 0.45 5.07
CA LEU A 20 -0.24 -1.01 5.03
C LEU A 20 0.86 -1.57 5.91
N LYS A 21 0.49 -2.21 7.02
CA LYS A 21 1.42 -2.78 7.99
C LYS A 21 1.36 -4.30 7.94
N PHE A 22 2.51 -4.95 7.83
CA PHE A 22 2.57 -6.41 7.71
C PHE A 22 3.89 -6.99 8.23
N PRO A 23 3.91 -8.28 8.61
CA PRO A 23 5.13 -9.01 8.91
C PRO A 23 6.02 -9.18 7.69
N ALA A 24 7.32 -8.90 7.85
CA ALA A 24 8.31 -9.08 6.81
C ALA A 24 9.54 -9.82 7.34
N LYS A 25 10.47 -10.11 6.43
CA LYS A 25 11.72 -10.81 6.68
C LYS A 25 12.86 -10.07 5.97
N TYR A 26 14.09 -10.46 6.29
CA TYR A 26 15.30 -9.94 5.65
C TYR A 26 15.12 -9.84 4.11
N PRO A 27 15.45 -8.70 3.49
CA PRO A 27 16.24 -7.56 3.99
C PRO A 27 15.43 -6.48 4.74
N PHE A 28 14.15 -6.69 5.01
CA PHE A 28 13.35 -5.78 5.83
C PHE A 28 13.41 -6.18 7.32
N GLU A 29 12.90 -5.29 8.19
CA GLU A 29 12.62 -5.59 9.59
C GLU A 29 11.47 -6.60 9.73
N SER A 30 11.25 -7.10 10.95
CA SER A 30 10.17 -8.05 11.23
C SER A 30 8.77 -7.51 10.94
N ILE A 31 8.60 -6.18 10.94
CA ILE A 31 7.35 -5.50 10.61
C ILE A 31 7.69 -4.28 9.74
N VAL A 32 6.96 -4.13 8.63
CA VAL A 32 7.11 -3.01 7.70
C VAL A 32 5.79 -2.25 7.58
N VAL A 33 5.88 -0.94 7.35
CA VAL A 33 4.76 -0.12 6.92
C VAL A 33 5.06 0.47 5.55
N LEU A 34 4.18 0.15 4.59
CA LEU A 34 4.12 0.79 3.29
C LEU A 34 3.07 1.91 3.31
N MET A 35 3.28 2.94 2.49
CA MET A 35 2.32 3.99 2.24
C MET A 35 1.93 4.01 0.77
N VAL A 36 0.62 4.08 0.51
CA VAL A 36 0.06 4.27 -0.83
C VAL A 36 0.36 5.69 -1.30
N CYS A 37 0.93 5.83 -2.49
CA CYS A 37 1.29 7.09 -3.10
C CYS A 37 0.56 7.27 -4.43
N GLU A 38 0.18 8.51 -4.74
CA GLU A 38 -0.28 8.90 -6.06
C GLU A 38 0.93 9.30 -6.92
N GLN A 39 1.02 8.79 -8.16
CA GLN A 39 2.05 9.17 -9.13
C GLN A 39 1.50 10.23 -10.09
N ILE A 40 2.16 11.39 -10.14
CA ILE A 40 1.66 12.58 -10.87
C ILE A 40 2.23 12.67 -12.31
N GLY A 41 3.25 11.86 -12.65
CA GLY A 41 3.97 11.92 -13.94
C GLY A 41 3.38 11.03 -15.04
N GLU A 42 3.64 9.73 -14.99
CA GLU A 42 3.22 8.77 -16.03
C GLU A 42 1.79 8.26 -15.80
N LYS A 43 0.82 9.18 -15.75
CA LYS A 43 -0.58 8.88 -15.38
C LYS A 43 -1.25 7.81 -16.24
N ASP A 44 -0.79 7.60 -17.47
CA ASP A 44 -1.36 6.60 -18.36
C ASP A 44 -0.84 5.18 -18.11
N LYS A 45 0.23 5.01 -17.31
CA LYS A 45 0.86 3.71 -17.01
C LYS A 45 0.87 3.37 -15.53
N TRP A 46 1.26 4.34 -14.70
CA TRP A 46 1.49 4.15 -13.27
C TRP A 46 0.80 5.26 -12.51
N LEU A 47 -0.37 4.95 -11.94
CA LEU A 47 -1.16 5.90 -11.15
C LEU A 47 -0.86 5.83 -9.67
N HIS A 48 -0.43 4.65 -9.20
CA HIS A 48 -0.18 4.37 -7.78
C HIS A 48 1.23 3.85 -7.58
N GLY A 49 1.78 4.11 -6.40
CA GLY A 49 3.03 3.52 -5.95
C GLY A 49 2.97 3.15 -4.48
N LEU A 50 3.84 2.25 -4.07
CA LEU A 50 4.07 1.89 -2.68
C LEU A 50 5.45 2.36 -2.27
N VAL A 51 5.53 3.12 -1.18
CA VAL A 51 6.79 3.55 -0.56
C VAL A 51 6.89 2.93 0.82
N THR A 52 8.06 2.40 1.17
CA THR A 52 8.33 2.00 2.56
C THR A 52 8.56 3.25 3.40
N ILE A 53 7.91 3.35 4.56
CA ILE A 53 8.03 4.51 5.47
C ILE A 53 8.66 4.16 6.82
N THR A 54 9.05 2.90 7.03
CA THR A 54 9.69 2.42 8.25
C THR A 54 10.98 1.67 7.94
N GLY A 55 11.94 1.68 8.86
CA GLY A 55 13.12 0.82 8.76
C GLY A 55 14.17 1.27 7.75
N HIS A 56 15.10 0.38 7.44
CA HIS A 56 16.28 0.62 6.60
C HIS A 56 15.95 0.96 5.14
N LYS A 57 14.77 0.54 4.67
CA LYS A 57 14.28 0.83 3.33
C LYS A 57 13.33 2.03 3.27
N ALA A 58 13.13 2.73 4.40
CA ALA A 58 12.30 3.92 4.44
C ALA A 58 12.79 4.98 3.44
N GLY A 59 11.87 5.54 2.66
CA GLY A 59 12.17 6.59 1.68
C GLY A 59 12.68 6.09 0.32
N ILE A 60 12.79 4.78 0.09
CA ILE A 60 13.01 4.24 -1.27
C ILE A 60 11.74 4.47 -2.09
N ASN A 61 11.76 5.47 -2.97
CA ASN A 61 10.58 5.95 -3.68
C ASN A 61 10.63 5.67 -5.20
N PRO A 62 9.59 5.03 -5.76
CA PRO A 62 8.71 4.06 -5.10
C PRO A 62 9.43 2.71 -4.98
N LEU A 63 9.13 1.96 -3.92
CA LEU A 63 9.55 0.55 -3.84
C LEU A 63 8.91 -0.23 -5.00
N GLN A 64 7.65 0.08 -5.30
CA GLN A 64 6.89 -0.53 -6.38
C GLN A 64 5.98 0.50 -7.07
N LEU A 65 5.98 0.50 -8.40
CA LEU A 65 4.94 1.13 -9.22
C LEU A 65 3.83 0.12 -9.52
N LEU A 66 2.58 0.54 -9.36
CA LEU A 66 1.40 -0.29 -9.59
C LEU A 66 0.69 0.11 -10.88
N PRO A 67 0.29 -0.87 -11.71
CA PRO A 67 -0.21 -0.61 -13.05
C PRO A 67 -1.58 0.05 -13.01
N ALA A 68 -2.02 0.66 -14.12
CA ALA A 68 -3.25 1.43 -14.18
C ALA A 68 -4.51 0.64 -13.76
N GLU A 69 -4.57 -0.67 -14.05
CA GLU A 69 -5.68 -1.55 -13.63
C GLU A 69 -5.81 -1.73 -12.12
N SER A 70 -4.78 -1.35 -11.34
CA SER A 70 -4.86 -1.34 -9.88
C SER A 70 -5.79 -0.24 -9.34
N SER A 71 -6.19 0.73 -10.17
CA SER A 71 -7.06 1.84 -9.75
C SER A 71 -8.45 1.36 -9.36
N TYR A 72 -9.02 1.96 -8.31
CA TYR A 72 -10.39 1.66 -7.84
C TYR A 72 -11.45 1.86 -8.94
N SER A 73 -11.28 2.91 -9.73
CA SER A 73 -12.07 3.18 -10.93
C SER A 73 -11.19 3.88 -11.97
N ARG A 74 -11.64 3.92 -13.23
CA ARG A 74 -10.86 4.50 -14.33
C ARG A 74 -10.49 5.96 -14.03
N GLY A 75 -9.19 6.24 -13.96
CA GLY A 75 -8.66 7.58 -13.67
C GLY A 75 -8.73 8.00 -12.19
N SER A 76 -9.07 7.07 -11.28
CA SER A 76 -9.07 7.33 -9.85
C SER A 76 -7.64 7.46 -9.30
N ALA A 77 -7.45 8.46 -8.44
CA ALA A 77 -6.25 8.62 -7.60
C ALA A 77 -6.24 7.69 -6.37
N ALA A 78 -7.23 6.81 -6.23
CA ALA A 78 -7.28 5.79 -5.20
C ALA A 78 -7.05 4.39 -5.78
N LEU A 79 -6.29 3.60 -5.03
CA LEU A 79 -5.98 2.20 -5.32
C LEU A 79 -7.18 1.30 -4.97
N SER A 80 -7.44 0.30 -5.82
CA SER A 80 -8.44 -0.74 -5.55
C SER A 80 -7.93 -1.68 -4.47
N ARG A 81 -8.60 -1.73 -3.33
CA ARG A 81 -8.31 -2.72 -2.27
C ARG A 81 -8.46 -4.14 -2.80
N THR A 82 -9.51 -4.40 -3.59
CA THR A 82 -9.80 -5.73 -4.14
C THR A 82 -8.64 -6.19 -5.02
N TRP A 83 -8.20 -5.33 -5.94
CA TRP A 83 -7.03 -5.61 -6.78
C TRP A 83 -5.78 -5.86 -5.94
N LEU A 84 -5.50 -4.98 -4.96
CA LEU A 84 -4.33 -5.10 -4.09
C LEU A 84 -4.30 -6.44 -3.36
N VAL A 85 -5.45 -6.93 -2.91
CA VAL A 85 -5.55 -8.20 -2.19
C VAL A 85 -5.34 -9.40 -3.10
N GLU A 86 -5.95 -9.39 -4.28
CA GLU A 86 -5.78 -10.45 -5.29
C GLU A 86 -4.34 -10.52 -5.82
N ASN A 87 -3.62 -9.40 -5.77
CA ASN A 87 -2.31 -9.21 -6.39
C ASN A 87 -1.17 -9.01 -5.38
N TRP A 88 -1.45 -9.21 -4.08
CA TRP A 88 -0.54 -8.88 -2.98
C TRP A 88 0.82 -9.55 -3.10
N GLU A 89 0.84 -10.87 -3.34
CA GLU A 89 2.07 -11.66 -3.39
C GLU A 89 3.00 -11.18 -4.51
N HIS A 90 2.43 -10.80 -5.65
CA HIS A 90 3.19 -10.38 -6.84
C HIS A 90 3.68 -8.94 -6.75
N TRP A 91 2.84 -8.02 -6.25
CA TRP A 91 3.10 -6.59 -6.32
C TRP A 91 3.53 -5.96 -5.00
N CYS A 92 3.28 -6.58 -3.86
CA CYS A 92 3.62 -6.00 -2.55
C CYS A 92 4.74 -6.76 -1.86
N TYR A 93 4.43 -7.98 -1.41
CA TYR A 93 5.39 -8.77 -0.65
C TYR A 93 5.00 -10.26 -0.64
N PRO A 94 5.81 -11.14 -1.26
CA PRO A 94 5.43 -12.54 -1.43
C PRO A 94 5.46 -13.36 -0.13
N ASP A 95 6.31 -13.00 0.83
CA ASP A 95 6.52 -13.76 2.06
C ASP A 95 5.52 -13.42 3.19
N CYS A 96 4.39 -12.77 2.88
CA CYS A 96 3.32 -12.42 3.82
C CYS A 96 1.95 -12.77 3.22
N ASP A 97 1.13 -13.53 3.96
CA ASP A 97 -0.29 -13.71 3.61
C ASP A 97 -1.00 -12.37 3.76
N VAL A 98 -1.79 -11.97 2.75
CA VAL A 98 -2.57 -10.74 2.75
C VAL A 98 -3.55 -10.64 3.93
N ARG A 99 -3.95 -11.79 4.51
CA ARG A 99 -4.81 -11.86 5.71
C ARG A 99 -4.14 -11.29 6.96
N ASP A 100 -2.81 -11.25 7.00
CA ASP A 100 -2.02 -10.69 8.09
C ASP A 100 -1.71 -9.20 7.89
N VAL A 101 -2.13 -8.62 6.76
CA VAL A 101 -1.91 -7.21 6.44
C VAL A 101 -2.95 -6.36 7.16
N LEU A 102 -2.48 -5.36 7.87
CA LEU A 102 -3.30 -4.33 8.49
C LEU A 102 -3.30 -3.07 7.63
N THR A 103 -4.45 -2.39 7.58
CA THR A 103 -4.63 -1.10 6.93
C THR A 103 -5.10 -0.03 7.91
N ARG A 104 -4.75 1.23 7.64
CA ARG A 104 -5.34 2.40 8.29
C ARG A 104 -5.27 3.63 7.39
N SER A 105 -6.08 4.63 7.76
CA SER A 105 -6.00 5.98 7.20
C SER A 105 -4.63 6.64 7.44
N PRO A 106 -4.29 7.68 6.65
CA PRO A 106 -3.07 8.46 6.83
C PRO A 106 -2.90 8.95 8.28
N LEU A 107 -1.64 9.10 8.71
CA LEU A 107 -1.32 9.69 10.01
C LEU A 107 -1.65 11.18 10.01
N ALA A 108 -2.29 11.64 11.08
CA ALA A 108 -2.31 13.06 11.41
C ALA A 108 -0.93 13.50 11.93
N ALA A 109 -0.63 14.80 11.84
CA ALA A 109 0.67 15.32 12.29
C ALA A 109 0.91 15.07 13.79
N GLU A 110 -0.16 15.00 14.57
CA GLU A 110 -0.15 14.73 16.01
C GLU A 110 0.12 13.24 16.34
N GLU A 111 0.11 12.36 15.33
CA GLU A 111 0.38 10.93 15.47
C GLU A 111 1.82 10.53 15.08
N LEU A 112 2.65 11.50 14.69
CA LEU A 112 4.09 11.32 14.40
C LEU A 112 4.93 11.45 15.68
#